data_AF-A0AAW2JZH9-F1
#
_entry.id   AF-A0AAW2JZH9-F1
#
_cell.length_a   1.000
_cell.length_b   1.000
_cell.length_c   1.000
_cell.angle_alpha   90.00
_cell.angle_beta   90.00
_cell.angle_gamma   90.00
#
_symmetry.space_group_name_H-M   'P 1'
#
loop_
_entity.id
_entity.type
_entity.pdbx_description
1 polymer ?
#
loop_
_entity_poly.entity_id
_entity_poly.type
_entity_poly.pdbx_seq_one_letter_code
_entity_poly.pdbx_strand_id
1 'polypeptide(L)'
;MTWLTALFIGAGCFALGCLIGARRSSSSPLFRLSRATQVTDDDARKKKNRDKQPLEVEKLADIIHDFKMVLVVRNDLKMGKGKIAAQCSHATLGLYKKILNRAPKSLGRWEMCGQVKVVVKVESEDDMLVLQVRLTSQKNCLV
;
A
#
# COMPACT_ATOMS: atom_id res chain seq x y z
N MET A 1 -36.76 -45.72 1.03
CA MET A 1 -35.35 -46.12 1.23
C MET A 1 -34.32 -45.10 0.75
N THR A 2 -34.70 -43.87 0.38
CA THR A 2 -33.79 -42.84 -0.18
C THR A 2 -33.31 -41.78 0.81
N TRP A 3 -33.84 -41.74 2.04
CA TRP A 3 -33.43 -40.75 3.05
C TRP A 3 -32.17 -41.14 3.83
N LEU A 4 -31.89 -42.45 3.94
CA LEU A 4 -30.68 -42.95 4.61
C LEU A 4 -29.41 -42.62 3.81
N THR A 5 -29.46 -42.61 2.48
CA THR A 5 -28.30 -42.30 1.63
C THR A 5 -27.89 -40.83 1.70
N ALA A 6 -28.85 -39.91 1.87
CA ALA A 6 -28.58 -38.47 2.00
C ALA A 6 -27.83 -38.13 3.32
N LEU A 7 -28.14 -38.84 4.41
CA LEU A 7 -27.47 -38.64 5.71
C LEU A 7 -26.00 -39.08 5.68
N PHE A 8 -25.68 -40.18 4.97
CA PHE A 8 -24.29 -40.64 4.84
C PHE A 8 -23.44 -39.73 3.95
N ILE A 9 -24.01 -39.17 2.88
CA ILE A 9 -23.30 -38.23 2.00
C ILE A 9 -23.03 -36.90 2.74
N GLY A 10 -23.98 -36.41 3.53
CA GLY A 10 -23.84 -35.20 4.35
C GLY A 10 -22.78 -35.34 5.45
N ALA A 11 -22.81 -36.44 6.20
CA ALA A 11 -21.82 -36.70 7.26
C ALA A 11 -20.39 -36.88 6.71
N GLY A 12 -20.26 -37.53 5.55
CA GLY A 12 -18.97 -37.70 4.86
C GLY A 12 -18.36 -36.37 4.41
N CYS A 13 -19.16 -35.47 3.84
CA CYS A 13 -18.68 -34.14 3.41
C CYS A 13 -18.30 -33.25 4.60
N PHE A 14 -19.06 -33.30 5.70
CA PHE A 14 -18.75 -32.54 6.91
C PHE A 14 -17.46 -33.03 7.60
N ALA A 15 -17.27 -34.34 7.69
CA ALA A 15 -16.04 -34.91 8.26
C ALA A 15 -14.79 -34.61 7.41
N LEU A 16 -14.91 -34.68 6.08
CA LEU A 16 -13.82 -34.30 5.17
C LEU A 16 -13.50 -32.80 5.25
N GLY A 17 -14.52 -31.95 5.35
CA GLY A 17 -14.38 -30.52 5.58
C GLY A 17 -13.71 -30.19 6.92
N CYS A 18 -14.08 -30.88 8.01
CA CYS A 18 -13.47 -30.72 9.32
C CYS A 18 -12.02 -31.23 9.38
N LEU A 19 -11.66 -32.30 8.66
CA LEU A 19 -10.28 -32.79 8.59
C LEU A 19 -9.36 -31.87 7.77
N ILE A 20 -9.86 -31.31 6.67
CA ILE A 20 -9.14 -30.28 5.89
C ILE A 20 -9.05 -28.97 6.69
N GLY A 21 -10.10 -28.60 7.43
CA GLY A 21 -10.15 -27.42 8.29
C GLY A 21 -9.25 -27.51 9.53
N ALA A 22 -9.24 -28.66 10.22
CA ALA A 22 -8.44 -28.89 11.43
C ALA A 22 -6.94 -29.03 11.13
N ARG A 23 -6.55 -29.53 9.95
CA ARG A 23 -5.15 -29.51 9.48
C ARG A 23 -4.66 -28.13 9.05
N ARG A 24 -5.56 -27.15 8.96
CA ARG A 24 -5.26 -25.76 8.58
C ARG A 24 -5.37 -24.77 9.73
N SER A 25 -5.52 -25.25 10.97
CA SER A 25 -5.40 -24.47 12.21
C SER A 25 -3.93 -24.26 12.63
N SER A 26 -3.07 -24.10 11.63
CA SER A 26 -1.79 -23.39 11.69
C SER A 26 -1.48 -23.02 10.23
N SER A 27 -1.41 -21.72 9.94
CA SER A 27 -1.23 -21.07 8.62
C SER A 27 -2.49 -20.85 7.73
N SER A 28 -2.86 -19.56 7.69
CA SER A 28 -3.73 -18.75 6.79
C SER A 28 -4.33 -19.33 5.49
N PRO A 29 -5.50 -18.84 5.03
CA PRO A 29 -6.21 -19.37 3.88
C PRO A 29 -5.62 -18.93 2.53
N LEU A 30 -5.56 -19.91 1.61
CA LEU A 30 -5.46 -19.75 0.17
C LEU A 30 -6.69 -19.00 -0.37
N PHE A 31 -6.49 -17.89 -1.08
CA PHE A 31 -7.32 -17.54 -2.23
C PHE A 31 -6.46 -17.84 -3.48
N ARG A 32 -6.73 -18.96 -4.16
CA ARG A 32 -6.18 -19.26 -5.50
C ARG A 32 -7.35 -19.35 -6.47
N LEU A 33 -7.37 -18.50 -7.50
CA LEU A 33 -7.39 -18.98 -8.90
C LEU A 33 -6.99 -17.87 -9.91
N SER A 34 -5.78 -18.03 -10.46
CA SER A 34 -5.32 -17.80 -11.84
C SER A 34 -5.64 -16.50 -12.58
N ARG A 35 -4.63 -15.61 -12.72
CA ARG A 35 -4.05 -15.22 -14.03
C ARG A 35 -2.72 -14.49 -13.82
N ALA A 36 -1.72 -14.87 -14.61
CA ALA A 36 -0.31 -14.49 -14.52
C ALA A 36 -0.05 -12.97 -14.48
N THR A 37 0.68 -12.51 -13.47
CA THR A 37 1.78 -11.54 -13.60
C THR A 37 2.72 -11.82 -12.44
N GLN A 38 3.98 -12.14 -12.73
CA GLN A 38 5.00 -12.44 -11.73
C GLN A 38 5.27 -11.19 -10.90
N VAL A 39 5.06 -11.27 -9.59
CA VAL A 39 5.75 -10.42 -8.62
C VAL A 39 6.56 -11.39 -7.78
N THR A 40 7.87 -11.39 -8.00
CA THR A 40 8.80 -12.12 -7.15
C THR A 40 8.77 -11.49 -5.76
N ASP A 41 8.41 -12.31 -4.77
CA ASP A 41 8.78 -12.07 -3.37
C ASP A 41 10.30 -12.11 -3.29
N ASP A 42 10.92 -10.94 -3.09
CA ASP A 42 12.33 -10.84 -2.76
C ASP A 42 12.53 -9.95 -1.51
N ASP A 43 12.85 -10.66 -0.44
CA ASP A 43 13.88 -10.35 0.54
C ASP A 43 13.60 -9.23 1.58
N ALA A 44 13.31 -9.69 2.80
CA ALA A 44 13.50 -8.95 4.04
C ALA A 44 14.99 -8.68 4.29
N ARG A 45 15.56 -7.76 3.51
CA ARG A 45 16.95 -7.33 3.68
C ARG A 45 17.06 -6.27 4.77
N LYS A 46 17.59 -6.69 5.93
CA LYS A 46 18.11 -5.86 7.02
C LYS A 46 18.99 -4.73 6.44
N LYS A 47 18.45 -3.51 6.31
CA LYS A 47 19.13 -2.41 5.65
C LYS A 47 20.05 -1.69 6.63
N LYS A 48 21.34 -2.02 6.49
CA LYS A 48 22.53 -1.29 6.96
C LYS A 48 22.26 0.22 7.03
N ASN A 49 22.47 0.80 8.20
CA ASN A 49 22.37 2.23 8.48
C ASN A 49 23.32 2.98 7.53
N ARG A 50 22.79 3.49 6.42
CA ARG A 50 23.43 4.51 5.60
C ARG A 50 22.81 5.81 6.07
N ASP A 51 23.63 6.69 6.64
CA ASP A 51 23.27 8.08 6.95
C ASP A 51 22.62 8.70 5.73
N LYS A 52 21.28 8.69 5.70
CA LYS A 52 20.50 9.37 4.68
C LYS A 52 20.38 10.79 5.18
N GLN A 53 20.94 11.73 4.43
CA GLN A 53 20.81 13.14 4.77
C GLN A 53 19.33 13.49 5.00
N PRO A 54 19.01 14.25 6.06
CA PRO A 54 17.65 14.68 6.35
C PRO A 54 17.07 15.43 5.15
N LEU A 55 15.80 15.14 4.82
CA LEU A 55 15.12 15.90 3.78
C LEU A 55 14.98 17.36 4.22
N GLU A 56 15.07 18.32 3.30
CA GLU A 56 14.92 19.75 3.60
C GLU A 56 13.59 20.08 4.30
N VAL A 57 12.54 19.29 4.05
CA VAL A 57 11.26 19.40 4.76
C VAL A 57 11.37 19.21 6.28
N GLU A 58 12.35 18.42 6.75
CA GLU A 58 12.53 18.12 8.18
C GLU A 58 12.98 19.34 8.99
N LYS A 59 13.85 20.16 8.42
CA LYS A 59 14.32 21.40 9.06
C LYS A 59 13.18 22.41 9.21
N LEU A 60 12.16 22.29 8.36
CA LEU A 60 11.11 23.28 8.23
C LEU A 60 9.81 22.90 8.93
N ALA A 61 9.72 21.65 9.42
CA ALA A 61 8.60 21.16 10.23
C ALA A 61 8.42 21.90 11.56
N ASP A 62 9.41 22.67 11.99
CA ASP A 62 9.32 23.53 13.18
C ASP A 62 8.61 24.87 12.86
N ILE A 63 8.55 25.29 11.60
CA ILE A 63 7.98 26.58 11.14
C ILE A 63 6.65 26.38 10.40
N ILE A 64 6.56 25.33 9.58
CA ILE A 64 5.36 25.02 8.80
C ILE A 64 4.49 24.05 9.59
N HIS A 65 3.20 24.38 9.70
CA HIS A 65 2.23 23.54 10.40
C HIS A 65 1.39 22.70 9.44
N ASP A 66 1.14 23.15 8.21
CA ASP A 66 0.24 22.47 7.28
C ASP A 66 0.98 21.54 6.32
N PHE A 67 0.91 20.24 6.55
CA PHE A 67 1.49 19.22 5.68
C PHE A 67 0.44 18.41 4.95
N LYS A 68 0.72 18.06 3.69
CA LYS A 68 -0.12 17.19 2.86
C LYS A 68 0.71 16.20 2.08
N MET A 69 0.11 15.04 1.79
CA MET A 69 0.66 14.07 0.86
C MET A 69 -0.03 14.22 -0.49
N VAL A 70 0.73 14.35 -1.57
CA VAL A 70 0.18 14.46 -2.93
C VAL A 70 0.53 13.20 -3.72
N LEU A 71 -0.49 12.51 -4.22
CA LEU A 71 -0.39 11.30 -5.00
C LEU A 71 -0.72 11.62 -6.46
N VAL A 72 0.25 11.42 -7.35
CA VAL A 72 0.08 11.69 -8.78
C VAL A 72 -0.27 10.40 -9.50
N VAL A 73 -1.41 10.38 -10.21
CA VAL A 73 -1.92 9.21 -10.91
C VAL A 73 -1.92 9.45 -12.42
N ARG A 74 -1.34 8.52 -13.16
CA ARG A 74 -1.38 8.47 -14.62
C ARG A 74 -2.74 8.01 -15.13
N ASN A 75 -3.40 8.89 -15.90
CA ASN A 75 -4.71 8.66 -16.50
C ASN A 75 -4.62 8.01 -17.89
N ASP A 76 -3.47 8.15 -18.57
CA ASP A 76 -3.15 7.50 -19.85
C ASP A 76 -3.14 5.98 -19.76
N LEU A 77 -2.79 5.42 -18.60
CA LEU A 77 -2.80 3.97 -18.33
C LEU A 77 -4.20 3.35 -18.21
N LYS A 78 -5.27 4.16 -18.33
CA LYS A 78 -6.69 3.73 -18.27
C LYS A 78 -7.01 2.78 -17.12
N MET A 79 -6.40 3.02 -15.95
CA MET A 79 -6.63 2.21 -14.76
C MET A 79 -8.06 2.40 -14.23
N GLY A 80 -8.73 1.31 -13.89
CA GLY A 80 -10.02 1.37 -13.20
C GLY A 80 -9.90 1.97 -11.79
N LYS A 81 -11.00 2.53 -11.27
CA LYS A 81 -11.05 3.21 -9.96
C LYS A 81 -10.46 2.38 -8.82
N GLY A 82 -10.75 1.07 -8.78
CA GLY A 82 -10.20 0.17 -7.77
C GLY A 82 -8.68 -0.01 -7.86
N LYS A 83 -8.14 -0.11 -9.08
CA LYS A 83 -6.69 -0.21 -9.29
C LYS A 83 -5.98 1.08 -8.89
N ILE A 84 -6.58 2.23 -9.21
CA ILE A 84 -6.08 3.54 -8.76
C ILE A 84 -6.04 3.59 -7.22
N ALA A 85 -7.13 3.22 -6.54
CA ALA A 85 -7.18 3.22 -5.08
C ALA A 85 -6.12 2.31 -4.44
N ALA A 86 -5.89 1.13 -5.00
CA ALA A 86 -4.85 0.21 -4.55
C ALA A 86 -3.44 0.82 -4.73
N GLN A 87 -3.15 1.40 -5.91
CA GLN A 87 -1.86 2.03 -6.18
C GLN A 87 -1.59 3.24 -5.26
N CYS A 88 -2.59 4.11 -5.07
CA CYS A 88 -2.50 5.21 -4.11
C CYS A 88 -2.22 4.72 -2.69
N SER A 89 -2.85 3.62 -2.27
CA SER A 89 -2.62 3.00 -0.96
C SER A 89 -1.19 2.47 -0.82
N HIS A 90 -0.68 1.76 -1.85
CA HIS A 90 0.69 1.27 -1.87
C HIS A 90 1.71 2.41 -1.86
N ALA A 91 1.50 3.44 -2.68
CA ALA A 91 2.37 4.62 -2.74
C ALA A 91 2.42 5.35 -1.39
N THR A 92 1.25 5.55 -0.75
CA THR A 92 1.15 6.15 0.58
C THR A 92 2.01 5.40 1.60
N LEU A 93 1.87 4.07 1.68
CA LEU A 93 2.62 3.26 2.66
C LEU A 93 4.12 3.24 2.34
N GLY A 94 4.49 3.18 1.06
CA GLY A 94 5.87 3.25 0.61
C GLY A 94 6.53 4.57 1.00
N LEU A 95 5.81 5.69 0.78
CA LEU A 95 6.28 7.02 1.14
C LEU A 95 6.37 7.17 2.67
N TYR A 96 5.36 6.72 3.42
CA TYR A 96 5.38 6.71 4.88
C TYR A 96 6.64 6.03 5.43
N LYS A 97 6.92 4.79 4.99
CA LYS A 97 8.12 4.04 5.40
C LYS A 97 9.43 4.74 5.03
N LYS A 98 9.45 5.44 3.89
CA LYS A 98 10.61 6.20 3.42
C LYS A 98 10.87 7.43 4.29
N ILE A 99 9.82 8.14 4.68
CA ILE A 99 9.87 9.39 5.44
C ILE A 99 10.10 9.12 6.94
N LEU A 100 9.58 8.01 7.47
CA LEU A 100 9.69 7.64 8.88
C LEU A 100 11.10 7.79 9.47
N ASN A 101 12.14 7.47 8.68
CA ASN A 101 13.53 7.58 9.10
C ASN A 101 14.28 8.80 8.50
N ARG A 102 13.66 9.53 7.57
CA ARG A 102 14.31 10.65 6.83
C ARG A 102 13.82 12.03 7.24
N ALA A 103 12.56 12.12 7.66
CA ALA A 103 11.92 13.35 8.08
C ALA A 103 10.78 13.05 9.08
N PRO A 104 11.11 12.52 10.29
CA PRO A 104 10.12 12.14 11.29
C PRO A 104 9.28 13.32 11.81
N LYS A 105 9.84 14.53 11.98
CA LYS A 105 9.05 15.70 12.40
C LYS A 105 8.03 16.09 11.34
N SER A 106 8.43 16.10 10.07
CA SER A 106 7.53 16.40 8.94
C SER A 106 6.38 15.39 8.88
N LEU A 107 6.69 14.11 9.12
CA LEU A 107 5.70 13.05 9.19
C LEU A 107 4.72 13.26 10.34
N GLY A 108 5.23 13.55 11.54
CA GLY A 108 4.39 13.83 12.71
C GLY A 108 3.48 15.04 12.50
N ARG A 109 3.96 16.09 11.81
CA ARG A 109 3.11 17.24 11.42
C ARG A 109 1.98 16.81 10.50
N TRP A 110 2.28 16.04 9.45
CA TRP A 110 1.27 15.51 8.54
C TRP A 110 0.22 14.64 9.26
N GLU A 111 0.64 13.84 10.24
CA GLU A 111 -0.26 13.05 11.07
C GLU A 111 -1.19 13.94 11.92
N MET A 112 -0.65 14.99 12.53
CA MET A 112 -1.44 15.97 13.28
C MET A 112 -2.42 16.76 12.40
N CYS A 113 -2.10 16.96 11.12
CA CYS A 113 -3.00 17.57 10.13
C CYS A 113 -4.14 16.63 9.68
N GLY A 114 -4.31 15.45 10.28
CA GLY A 114 -5.33 14.49 9.88
C GLY A 114 -4.94 13.65 8.65
N GLN A 115 -3.64 13.55 8.37
CA GLN A 115 -3.08 12.67 7.34
C GLN A 115 -3.64 12.95 5.93
N VAL A 116 -3.74 14.23 5.55
CA VAL A 116 -4.31 14.71 4.29
C VAL A 116 -3.63 14.06 3.09
N LYS A 117 -4.42 13.46 2.19
CA LYS A 117 -3.96 12.85 0.94
C LYS A 117 -4.73 13.48 -0.22
N VAL A 118 -4.02 14.15 -1.11
CA VAL A 118 -4.57 14.78 -2.32
C VAL A 118 -4.16 13.96 -3.52
N VAL A 119 -5.13 13.44 -4.27
CA VAL A 119 -4.85 12.66 -5.48
C VAL A 119 -5.07 13.54 -6.70
N VAL A 120 -4.04 13.70 -7.53
CA VAL A 120 -4.08 14.47 -8.77
C VAL A 120 -3.87 13.54 -9.97
N LYS A 121 -4.40 13.93 -11.13
CA LYS A 121 -4.30 13.17 -12.38
C LYS A 121 -3.35 13.86 -13.36
N VAL A 122 -2.62 13.07 -14.13
CA VAL A 122 -1.78 13.51 -15.25
C VAL A 122 -2.04 12.64 -16.47
N GLU A 123 -1.84 13.21 -17.67
CA GLU A 123 -2.06 12.52 -18.94
C GLU A 123 -0.77 11.96 -19.56
N SER A 124 0.41 12.21 -18.96
CA SER A 124 1.68 11.67 -19.43
C SER A 124 2.65 11.39 -18.29
N GLU A 125 3.71 10.62 -18.58
CA GLU A 125 4.82 10.40 -17.66
C GLU A 125 5.68 11.64 -17.47
N ASP A 126 5.92 12.39 -18.54
CA ASP A 126 6.71 13.62 -18.51
C ASP A 126 6.05 14.66 -17.60
N ASP A 127 4.73 14.81 -17.68
CA ASP A 127 3.97 15.69 -16.78
C ASP A 127 4.10 15.27 -15.31
N MET A 128 4.16 13.96 -15.04
CA MET A 128 4.38 13.45 -13.68
C MET A 128 5.74 13.88 -13.14
N LEU A 129 6.80 13.74 -13.94
CA LEU A 129 8.16 14.11 -13.54
C LEU A 129 8.27 15.62 -13.32
N VAL A 130 7.67 16.42 -14.20
CA VAL A 130 7.62 17.88 -14.04
C VAL A 130 6.87 18.27 -12.76
N LEU A 131 5.72 17.66 -12.49
CA LEU A 131 4.97 17.91 -11.25
C LEU A 131 5.75 17.45 -10.01
N GLN A 132 6.46 16.33 -10.07
CA GLN A 132 7.27 15.85 -8.96
C GLN A 132 8.34 16.87 -8.56
N VAL A 133 9.05 17.44 -9.53
CA VAL A 133 10.07 18.48 -9.29
C VAL A 133 9.45 19.72 -8.65
N ARG A 134 8.30 20.17 -9.17
CA ARG A 134 7.57 21.32 -8.64
C ARG A 134 7.08 21.09 -7.22
N LEU A 135 6.53 19.92 -6.92
CA LEU A 135 6.00 19.58 -5.59
C LEU A 135 7.12 19.32 -4.59
N THR A 136 8.26 18.77 -5.01
CA THR A 136 9.45 18.61 -4.14
C THR A 136 10.04 19.98 -3.76
N SER A 137 9.84 20.99 -4.61
CA SER A 137 10.19 22.38 -4.28
C SER A 137 9.21 23.00 -3.28
N GLN A 138 8.00 22.44 -3.12
CA GLN A 138 7.07 22.87 -2.08
C GLN A 138 7.48 22.30 -0.73
N LYS A 139 7.77 23.23 0.16
CA LYS A 139 8.25 23.03 1.52
C LYS A 139 7.31 22.25 2.46
N ASN A 140 6.05 22.07 2.06
CA ASN A 140 5.00 21.47 2.89
C ASN A 140 4.32 20.25 2.23
N CYS A 141 4.94 19.70 1.18
CA CYS A 141 4.38 18.60 0.41
C CYS A 141 5.23 17.33 0.56
N LEU A 142 4.55 16.22 0.80
CA LEU A 142 5.14 14.88 0.77
C LEU A 142 4.69 14.20 -0.54
N VAL A 143 5.64 13.84 -1.40
CA VAL A 143 5.39 13.22 -2.72
C VAL A 143 6.20 11.94 -2.87
#